data_AF-A0A922CXR4-F1
#
_entry.id   AF-A0A922CXR4-F1
#
_cell.length_a   1.000
_cell.length_b   1.000
_cell.length_c   1.000
_cell.angle_alpha   90.00
_cell.angle_beta   90.00
_cell.angle_gamma   90.00
#
_symmetry.space_group_name_H-M   'P 1'
#
loop_
_entity.id
_entity.type
_entity.pdbx_description
1 polymer ?
#
loop_
_entity_poly.entity_id
_entity_poly.type
_entity_poly.pdbx_seq_one_letter_code
_entity_poly.pdbx_strand_id
1 'polypeptide(L)'
;MMEMRRYKSSRTSFLTYWIFLLQMLGSARRGAEGHGRLMDPPARNSMWRFGFPNPVNYNDNELFCGGYAVQWEQNEGKCGVCGDAHHLSEPRPHEAGGMYAKGIVTRHYSVGQEIEIEVELTANHLGTFVMKMCPNNNPKQEASQECFDRYPLYISETRDDRFLIPLDTAKKEIFRYRVRLPPYVTCTQCVLQWTYYTGNMWGICPNGTEAVGCGRSETFRNCADVSVVTSTGGLPPAFAGDLRIDYPFLLYYRDIQMPQNVYPLVVR
;
A
#
# COMPACT_ATOMS: atom_id res chain seq x y z
N MET A 1 -15.70 -64.60 44.92
CA MET A 1 -15.67 -64.09 43.54
C MET A 1 -15.52 -62.58 43.62
N MET A 2 -14.29 -62.05 43.50
CA MET A 2 -14.05 -60.61 43.41
C MET A 2 -12.69 -60.40 42.71
N GLU A 3 -12.76 -60.03 41.43
CA GLU A 3 -11.62 -59.75 40.56
C GLU A 3 -11.04 -58.36 40.88
N MET A 4 -9.75 -58.30 41.24
CA MET A 4 -9.01 -57.04 41.29
C MET A 4 -8.54 -56.66 39.89
N ARG A 5 -9.20 -55.67 39.26
CA ARG A 5 -8.71 -55.03 38.02
C ARG A 5 -7.47 -54.18 38.33
N ARG A 6 -6.32 -54.59 37.79
CA ARG A 6 -5.09 -53.77 37.74
C ARG A 6 -5.25 -52.64 36.72
N TYR A 7 -5.14 -51.40 37.17
CA TYR A 7 -5.06 -50.23 36.30
C TYR A 7 -3.63 -50.09 35.75
N LYS A 8 -3.45 -50.20 34.42
CA LYS A 8 -2.16 -49.95 33.76
C LYS A 8 -1.98 -48.44 33.59
N SER A 9 -0.98 -47.88 34.28
CA SER A 9 -0.50 -46.51 34.04
C SER A 9 0.13 -46.43 32.65
N SER A 10 -0.47 -45.62 31.77
CA SER A 10 0.09 -45.27 30.46
C SER A 10 1.29 -44.35 30.67
N ARG A 11 2.51 -44.87 30.49
CA ARG A 11 3.72 -44.05 30.42
C ARG A 11 3.74 -43.33 29.07
N THR A 12 3.38 -42.06 29.04
CA THR A 12 3.70 -41.17 27.93
C THR A 12 5.21 -41.09 27.78
N SER A 13 5.72 -41.45 26.60
CA SER A 13 7.16 -41.49 26.32
C SER A 13 7.73 -40.07 26.29
N PHE A 14 8.93 -39.86 26.85
CA PHE A 14 9.66 -38.59 26.68
C PHE A 14 9.77 -38.20 25.19
N LEU A 15 9.87 -39.20 24.30
CA LEU A 15 9.92 -39.01 22.86
C LEU A 15 8.64 -38.36 22.32
N THR A 16 7.46 -38.72 22.85
CA THR A 16 6.20 -38.11 22.42
C THR A 16 6.11 -36.65 22.87
N TYR A 17 6.65 -36.30 24.03
CA TYR A 17 6.67 -34.91 24.51
C TYR A 17 7.57 -34.02 23.65
N TRP A 18 8.74 -34.51 23.24
CA TRP A 18 9.66 -33.81 22.34
C TRP A 18 9.10 -33.66 20.91
N ILE A 19 8.38 -34.68 20.39
CA ILE A 19 7.71 -34.59 19.09
C ILE A 19 6.61 -33.52 19.13
N PHE A 20 5.80 -33.48 20.20
CA PHE A 20 4.78 -32.43 20.38
C PHE A 20 5.43 -31.04 20.50
N LEU A 21 6.54 -30.88 21.22
CA LEU A 21 7.25 -29.61 21.32
C LEU A 21 7.81 -29.15 19.96
N LEU A 22 8.41 -30.06 19.19
CA LEU A 22 8.92 -29.75 17.84
C LEU A 22 7.78 -29.42 16.85
N GLN A 23 6.62 -30.04 16.96
CA GLN A 23 5.45 -29.70 16.14
C GLN A 23 4.87 -28.32 16.49
N MET A 24 4.96 -27.91 17.76
CA MET A 24 4.57 -26.57 18.20
C MET A 24 5.60 -25.50 17.79
N LEU A 25 6.90 -25.80 17.79
CA LEU A 25 7.94 -24.90 17.26
C LEU A 25 7.94 -24.79 15.72
N GLY A 26 7.56 -25.86 15.00
CA GLY A 26 7.44 -25.88 13.54
C GLY A 26 6.21 -25.14 13.01
N SER A 27 5.27 -24.79 13.88
CA SER A 27 4.06 -24.02 13.56
C SER A 27 4.24 -22.54 13.82
N ALA A 28 5.44 -22.00 13.57
CA ALA A 28 5.57 -20.57 13.30
C ALA A 28 4.68 -20.28 12.08
N ARG A 29 3.47 -19.81 12.36
CA ARG A 29 2.51 -19.38 11.34
C ARG A 29 3.26 -18.34 10.50
N ARG A 30 3.71 -18.74 9.31
CA ARG A 30 4.00 -17.79 8.24
C ARG A 30 2.66 -17.09 8.02
N GLY A 31 2.48 -15.93 8.64
CA GLY A 31 1.39 -15.04 8.30
C GLY A 31 1.44 -14.92 6.79
N ALA A 32 0.35 -15.24 6.11
CA ALA A 32 0.27 -14.91 4.71
C ALA A 32 0.42 -13.39 4.66
N GLU A 33 1.53 -12.94 4.07
CA GLU A 33 1.91 -11.55 4.00
C GLU A 33 1.21 -10.95 2.78
N GLY A 34 0.40 -9.92 3.01
CA GLY A 34 -0.19 -9.16 1.91
C GLY A 34 0.92 -8.52 1.08
N HIS A 35 0.63 -8.22 -0.18
CA HIS A 35 1.59 -7.52 -1.01
C HIS A 35 0.82 -6.63 -1.97
N GLY A 36 1.17 -5.34 -1.97
CA GLY A 36 0.46 -4.35 -2.74
C GLY A 36 1.24 -3.07 -2.94
N ARG A 37 0.97 -2.41 -4.06
CA ARG A 37 1.61 -1.14 -4.42
C ARG A 37 0.65 -0.21 -5.15
N LEU A 38 0.83 1.08 -4.92
CA LEU A 38 0.20 2.14 -5.69
C LEU A 38 0.97 2.33 -7.01
N MET A 39 0.24 2.18 -8.12
CA MET A 39 0.76 2.21 -9.49
C MET A 39 0.39 3.49 -10.23
N ASP A 40 -0.80 4.04 -10.00
CA ASP A 40 -1.18 5.38 -10.50
C ASP A 40 -1.86 6.20 -9.39
N PRO A 41 -1.34 7.39 -9.03
CA PRO A 41 -0.03 7.92 -9.44
C PRO A 41 1.12 7.03 -8.97
N PRO A 42 2.21 6.87 -9.76
CA PRO A 42 3.35 6.05 -9.36
C PRO A 42 3.90 6.49 -8.01
N ALA A 43 3.90 5.58 -7.03
CA ALA A 43 4.49 5.83 -5.73
C ALA A 43 6.01 5.69 -5.74
N ARG A 44 6.68 6.33 -4.78
CA ARG A 44 8.15 6.43 -4.66
C ARG A 44 8.88 5.08 -4.83
N ASN A 45 8.29 4.01 -4.29
CA ASN A 45 8.72 2.61 -4.39
C ASN A 45 8.58 2.03 -5.81
N SER A 46 7.53 2.39 -6.54
CA SER A 46 7.17 1.83 -7.84
C SER A 46 7.63 2.69 -9.02
N MET A 47 8.10 3.92 -8.79
CA MET A 47 8.50 4.89 -9.81
C MET A 47 9.43 4.30 -10.89
N TRP A 48 10.38 3.44 -10.50
CA TRP A 48 11.33 2.82 -11.45
C TRP A 48 10.62 1.95 -12.52
N ARG A 49 9.45 1.37 -12.21
CA ARG A 49 8.64 0.58 -13.16
C ARG A 49 8.09 1.42 -14.30
N PHE A 50 8.05 2.73 -14.10
CA PHE A 50 7.57 3.73 -15.04
C PHE A 50 8.71 4.58 -15.62
N GLY A 51 9.95 4.09 -15.53
CA GLY A 51 11.12 4.73 -16.13
C GLY A 51 11.71 5.90 -15.34
N PHE A 52 11.10 6.34 -14.25
CA PHE A 52 11.67 7.41 -13.42
C PHE A 52 13.06 7.02 -12.89
N PRO A 53 13.96 8.00 -12.66
CA PRO A 53 15.35 7.76 -12.24
C PRO A 53 15.47 7.40 -10.75
N ASN A 54 14.46 6.73 -10.19
CA ASN A 54 14.49 6.17 -8.86
C ASN A 54 15.31 4.87 -8.85
N PRO A 55 16.04 4.56 -7.77
CA PRO A 55 16.65 3.24 -7.60
C PRO A 55 15.61 2.14 -7.75
N VAL A 56 15.99 1.03 -8.37
CA VAL A 56 15.12 -0.14 -8.53
C VAL A 56 14.80 -0.72 -7.14
N ASN A 57 13.51 -0.94 -6.88
CA ASN A 57 13.03 -1.66 -5.71
C ASN A 57 12.20 -2.86 -6.19
N TYR A 58 12.78 -4.07 -6.14
CA TYR A 58 12.06 -5.28 -6.55
C TYR A 58 10.96 -5.69 -5.57
N ASN A 59 11.04 -5.21 -4.32
CA ASN A 59 10.09 -5.44 -3.24
C ASN A 59 9.21 -4.21 -3.04
N ASP A 60 8.91 -3.49 -4.13
CA ASP A 60 8.09 -2.28 -4.09
C ASP A 60 6.64 -2.54 -3.67
N ASN A 61 6.21 -3.79 -3.60
CA ASN A 61 4.93 -4.24 -3.06
C ASN A 61 4.98 -4.60 -1.56
N GLU A 62 6.12 -4.44 -0.88
CA GLU A 62 6.35 -4.82 0.53
C GLU A 62 6.49 -3.59 1.44
N LEU A 63 5.74 -2.51 1.19
CA LEU A 63 5.72 -1.33 2.08
C LEU A 63 4.68 -1.46 3.21
N PHE A 64 4.79 -2.59 3.89
CA PHE A 64 3.95 -3.15 4.95
C PHE A 64 4.33 -2.77 6.39
N CYS A 65 4.90 -1.58 6.62
CA CYS A 65 5.31 -1.09 7.95
C CYS A 65 6.35 -1.97 8.65
N GLY A 66 7.11 -2.77 7.89
CA GLY A 66 8.07 -3.77 8.40
C GLY A 66 7.46 -5.15 8.70
N GLY A 67 6.18 -5.35 8.39
CA GLY A 67 5.42 -6.57 8.67
C GLY A 67 4.63 -6.49 9.98
N TYR A 68 3.61 -7.35 10.09
CA TYR A 68 2.64 -7.32 11.19
C TYR A 68 3.27 -7.27 12.58
N ALA A 69 4.19 -8.19 12.89
CA ALA A 69 4.80 -8.29 14.22
C ALA A 69 5.67 -7.06 14.53
N VAL A 70 6.41 -6.55 13.54
CA VAL A 70 7.23 -5.34 13.68
C VAL A 70 6.34 -4.13 13.94
N GLN A 71 5.25 -3.98 13.19
CA GLN A 71 4.32 -2.87 13.40
C GLN A 71 3.67 -2.94 14.78
N TRP A 72 3.03 -4.05 15.13
CA TRP A 72 2.15 -4.10 16.30
C TRP A 72 2.83 -4.45 17.62
N GLU A 73 3.84 -5.31 17.59
CA GLU A 73 4.49 -5.80 18.81
C GLU A 73 5.76 -5.00 19.13
N GLN A 74 6.56 -4.64 18.12
CA GLN A 74 7.79 -3.85 18.33
C GLN A 74 7.54 -2.34 18.27
N ASN A 75 6.77 -1.87 17.30
CA ASN A 75 6.55 -0.44 17.06
C ASN A 75 5.24 0.08 17.69
N GLU A 76 4.56 -0.72 18.50
CA GLU A 76 3.32 -0.32 19.20
C GLU A 76 2.20 0.18 18.26
N GLY A 77 2.07 -0.45 17.09
CA GLY A 77 1.12 -0.10 16.04
C GLY A 77 1.60 1.02 15.10
N LYS A 78 2.76 1.63 15.36
CA LYS A 78 3.29 2.74 14.55
C LYS A 78 3.88 2.24 13.25
N CYS A 79 3.74 3.07 12.21
CA CYS A 79 4.26 2.85 10.87
C CYS A 79 4.92 4.14 10.39
N GLY A 80 5.95 4.03 9.53
CA GLY A 80 6.46 5.19 8.80
C GLY A 80 5.37 5.85 7.97
N VAL A 81 5.57 7.13 7.64
CA VAL A 81 4.57 7.91 6.87
C VAL A 81 4.32 7.25 5.52
N CYS A 82 5.39 6.72 4.90
CA CYS A 82 5.35 6.13 3.57
C CYS A 82 5.57 4.61 3.58
N GLY A 83 5.22 3.92 4.67
CA GLY A 83 5.15 2.45 4.74
C GLY A 83 6.41 1.74 5.21
N ASP A 84 7.48 2.49 5.45
CA ASP A 84 8.69 1.97 6.09
C ASP A 84 8.42 1.53 7.55
N ALA A 85 9.25 0.62 8.08
CA ALA A 85 9.17 0.25 9.49
C ALA A 85 9.49 1.46 10.38
N HIS A 86 8.65 1.70 11.40
CA HIS A 86 8.72 2.93 12.19
C HIS A 86 10.04 3.12 12.94
N HIS A 87 10.66 2.04 13.45
CA HIS A 87 11.92 2.10 14.19
C HIS A 87 13.16 2.39 13.33
N LEU A 88 13.05 2.40 11.99
CA LEU A 88 14.18 2.78 11.13
C LEU A 88 14.58 4.23 11.40
N SER A 89 15.89 4.50 11.28
CA SER A 89 16.43 5.86 11.39
C SER A 89 15.85 6.78 10.33
N GLU A 90 15.58 8.02 10.72
CA GLU A 90 15.12 9.05 9.79
C GLU A 90 16.31 9.70 9.04
N PRO A 91 16.14 10.07 7.76
CA PRO A 91 14.96 9.83 6.93
C PRO A 91 14.83 8.35 6.55
N ARG A 92 13.62 7.80 6.69
CA ARG A 92 13.36 6.42 6.23
C ARG A 92 13.45 6.35 4.70
N PRO A 93 13.69 5.17 4.11
CA PRO A 93 13.98 5.06 2.67
C PRO A 93 12.95 5.73 1.75
N HIS A 94 11.66 5.74 2.10
CA HIS A 94 10.58 6.30 1.29
C HIS A 94 10.04 7.64 1.81
N GLU A 95 10.68 8.22 2.82
CA GLU A 95 10.40 9.55 3.36
C GLU A 95 11.41 10.59 2.82
N ALA A 96 11.07 11.88 2.84
CA ALA A 96 11.82 12.97 2.25
C ALA A 96 13.29 12.99 2.69
N GLY A 97 14.19 13.03 1.71
CA GLY A 97 15.64 12.87 1.93
C GLY A 97 16.12 11.42 1.91
N GLY A 98 15.20 10.45 1.95
CA GLY A 98 15.46 9.03 1.80
C GLY A 98 15.86 8.60 0.39
N MET A 99 16.16 7.32 0.24
CA MET A 99 16.64 6.73 -1.00
C MET A 99 15.66 6.90 -2.17
N TYR A 100 14.36 6.71 -1.91
CA TYR A 100 13.29 6.69 -2.93
C TYR A 100 12.49 8.00 -2.99
N ALA A 101 12.54 8.84 -1.96
CA ALA A 101 11.87 10.14 -1.95
C ALA A 101 12.72 11.23 -2.61
N LYS A 102 12.80 11.21 -3.95
CA LYS A 102 13.59 12.17 -4.74
C LYS A 102 12.90 13.52 -4.98
N GLY A 103 11.64 13.69 -4.54
CA GLY A 103 10.86 14.91 -4.77
C GLY A 103 10.42 15.10 -6.22
N ILE A 104 10.38 14.01 -7.00
CA ILE A 104 9.98 14.03 -8.41
C ILE A 104 8.45 13.97 -8.47
N VAL A 105 7.83 14.98 -9.07
CA VAL A 105 6.39 15.01 -9.32
C VAL A 105 6.05 13.99 -10.42
N THR A 106 5.20 13.01 -10.10
CA THR A 106 4.83 11.91 -11.02
C THR A 106 3.54 12.18 -11.77
N ARG A 107 2.72 13.13 -11.30
CA ARG A 107 1.48 13.59 -11.96
C ARG A 107 1.19 15.05 -11.72
N HIS A 108 0.51 15.64 -12.69
CA HIS A 108 -0.01 17.00 -12.61
C HIS A 108 -1.53 17.01 -12.73
N TYR A 109 -2.20 17.55 -11.71
CA TYR A 109 -3.65 17.61 -11.62
C TYR A 109 -4.17 19.05 -11.49
N SER A 110 -5.47 19.21 -11.71
CA SER A 110 -6.18 20.45 -11.40
C SER A 110 -6.97 20.34 -10.09
N VAL A 111 -7.22 21.47 -9.44
CA VAL A 111 -8.08 21.53 -8.25
C VAL A 111 -9.44 20.86 -8.51
N GLY A 112 -9.93 20.07 -7.56
CA GLY A 112 -11.23 19.40 -7.68
C GLY A 112 -11.30 18.26 -8.69
N GLN A 113 -10.20 17.96 -9.39
CA GLN A 113 -10.17 16.90 -10.41
C GLN A 113 -10.51 15.54 -9.80
N GLU A 114 -11.32 14.76 -10.51
CA GLU A 114 -11.44 13.34 -10.27
C GLU A 114 -10.28 12.60 -10.94
N ILE A 115 -9.48 11.93 -10.12
CA ILE A 115 -8.29 11.21 -10.56
C ILE A 115 -8.53 9.71 -10.47
N GLU A 116 -8.00 8.97 -11.43
CA GLU A 116 -7.96 7.51 -11.36
C GLU A 116 -6.81 7.09 -10.45
N ILE A 117 -7.08 6.11 -9.61
CA ILE A 117 -6.12 5.44 -8.74
C ILE A 117 -5.99 4.00 -9.23
N GLU A 118 -4.77 3.57 -9.55
CA GLU A 118 -4.46 2.18 -9.87
C GLU A 118 -3.63 1.57 -8.74
N VAL A 119 -4.15 0.50 -8.14
CA VAL A 119 -3.48 -0.29 -7.10
C VAL A 119 -3.30 -1.70 -7.63
N GLU A 120 -2.10 -2.25 -7.50
CA GLU A 120 -1.82 -3.64 -7.83
C GLU A 120 -1.57 -4.43 -6.54
N LEU A 121 -2.41 -5.43 -6.27
CA LEU A 121 -2.18 -6.40 -5.21
C LEU A 121 -1.61 -7.68 -5.82
N THR A 122 -0.34 -7.97 -5.54
CA THR A 122 0.31 -9.24 -5.92
C THR A 122 0.00 -10.36 -4.94
N ALA A 123 -0.54 -10.02 -3.77
CA ALA A 123 -1.24 -10.92 -2.86
C ALA A 123 -2.40 -10.13 -2.23
N ASN A 124 -3.64 -10.46 -2.62
CA ASN A 124 -4.86 -9.81 -2.16
C ASN A 124 -5.37 -10.45 -0.85
N HIS A 125 -5.39 -9.65 0.20
CA HIS A 125 -5.79 -10.04 1.56
C HIS A 125 -7.13 -9.45 1.97
N LEU A 126 -7.93 -9.00 0.99
CA LEU A 126 -9.19 -8.28 1.17
C LEU A 126 -9.02 -7.06 2.10
N GLY A 127 -10.10 -6.43 2.54
CA GLY A 127 -10.03 -5.27 3.41
C GLY A 127 -10.29 -3.97 2.65
N THR A 128 -9.49 -2.94 2.89
CA THR A 128 -9.87 -1.58 2.49
C THR A 128 -8.68 -0.71 2.08
N PHE A 129 -8.85 0.07 1.02
CA PHE A 129 -7.94 1.16 0.67
C PHE A 129 -8.46 2.50 1.17
N VAL A 130 -7.54 3.34 1.64
CA VAL A 130 -7.79 4.73 2.03
C VAL A 130 -6.78 5.60 1.31
N MET A 131 -7.23 6.74 0.79
CA MET A 131 -6.37 7.72 0.13
C MET A 131 -6.45 9.06 0.86
N LYS A 132 -5.29 9.65 1.14
CA LYS A 132 -5.17 10.98 1.75
C LYS A 132 -4.18 11.83 0.98
N MET A 133 -4.23 13.14 1.17
CA MET A 133 -3.31 14.08 0.55
C MET A 133 -2.68 15.02 1.58
N CYS A 134 -1.46 15.47 1.34
CA CYS A 134 -0.83 16.56 2.08
C CYS A 134 -0.26 17.61 1.11
N PRO A 135 -0.70 18.88 1.17
CA PRO A 135 -0.10 19.98 0.40
C PRO A 135 1.24 20.43 1.03
N ASN A 136 2.29 19.64 0.80
CA ASN A 136 3.57 19.75 1.51
C ASN A 136 4.49 20.89 0.99
N ASN A 137 4.52 21.13 -0.32
CA ASN A 137 5.25 22.21 -1.01
C ASN A 137 6.77 22.27 -0.78
N ASN A 138 7.36 21.29 -0.10
CA ASN A 138 8.79 21.21 0.16
C ASN A 138 9.27 19.76 0.07
N PRO A 139 9.86 19.31 -1.05
CA PRO A 139 10.29 17.92 -1.22
C PRO A 139 11.42 17.48 -0.28
N LYS A 140 12.06 18.42 0.44
CA LYS A 140 13.10 18.12 1.44
C LYS A 140 12.55 17.95 2.85
N GLN A 141 11.26 18.17 3.06
CA GLN A 141 10.58 18.04 4.34
C GLN A 141 9.52 16.94 4.21
N GLU A 142 9.51 15.99 5.13
CA GLU A 142 8.53 14.91 5.11
C GLU A 142 7.14 15.43 5.49
N ALA A 143 6.12 14.94 4.80
CA ALA A 143 4.74 15.24 5.11
C ALA A 143 4.37 14.57 6.44
N SER A 144 3.67 15.29 7.32
CA SER A 144 3.27 14.74 8.61
C SER A 144 1.94 13.97 8.50
N GLN A 145 1.70 12.99 9.37
CA GLN A 145 0.42 12.28 9.39
C GLN A 145 -0.75 13.24 9.68
N GLU A 146 -0.53 14.26 10.50
CA GLU A 146 -1.52 15.31 10.80
C GLU A 146 -1.86 16.17 9.57
N CYS A 147 -0.95 16.26 8.59
CA CYS A 147 -1.26 16.89 7.31
C CYS A 147 -2.22 16.02 6.50
N PHE A 148 -1.92 14.73 6.35
CA PHE A 148 -2.78 13.78 5.63
C PHE A 148 -4.17 13.69 6.24
N ASP A 149 -4.27 13.65 7.56
CA ASP A 149 -5.53 13.50 8.28
C ASP A 149 -6.46 14.70 8.09
N ARG A 150 -5.95 15.87 7.65
CA ARG A 150 -6.74 17.05 7.31
C ARG A 150 -7.34 17.00 5.89
N TYR A 151 -6.82 16.16 5.00
CA TYR A 151 -7.29 16.07 3.61
C TYR A 151 -7.51 14.61 3.17
N PRO A 152 -8.54 13.94 3.72
CA PRO A 152 -9.00 12.66 3.17
C PRO A 152 -9.53 12.86 1.75
N LEU A 153 -9.31 11.86 0.89
CA LEU A 153 -9.87 11.84 -0.46
C LEU A 153 -11.04 10.87 -0.51
N TYR A 154 -12.16 11.34 -1.04
CA TYR A 154 -13.39 10.58 -1.15
C TYR A 154 -13.47 9.89 -2.51
N ILE A 155 -14.01 8.68 -2.53
CA ILE A 155 -14.29 7.94 -3.76
C ILE A 155 -15.34 8.72 -4.56
N SER A 156 -15.04 8.96 -5.83
CA SER A 156 -15.93 9.69 -6.74
C SER A 156 -17.34 9.12 -6.71
N GLU A 157 -18.33 10.00 -6.80
CA GLU A 157 -19.76 9.64 -6.79
C GLU A 157 -20.30 9.03 -5.49
N THR A 158 -19.45 8.87 -4.47
CA THR A 158 -19.84 8.40 -3.14
C THR A 158 -19.55 9.47 -2.07
N ARG A 159 -19.86 9.15 -0.81
CA ARG A 159 -19.40 9.92 0.37
C ARG A 159 -18.38 9.15 1.19
N ASP A 160 -17.85 8.06 0.66
CA ASP A 160 -16.97 7.14 1.36
C ASP A 160 -15.50 7.50 1.08
N ASP A 161 -14.68 7.45 2.12
CA ASP A 161 -13.22 7.63 2.06
C ASP A 161 -12.47 6.28 2.06
N ARG A 162 -13.22 5.19 1.93
CA ARG A 162 -12.79 3.80 2.10
C ARG A 162 -13.26 2.94 0.93
N PHE A 163 -12.31 2.49 0.12
CA PHE A 163 -12.62 1.56 -0.97
C PHE A 163 -12.59 0.14 -0.41
N LEU A 164 -13.76 -0.49 -0.32
CA LEU A 164 -13.88 -1.88 0.13
C LEU A 164 -13.53 -2.82 -1.02
N ILE A 165 -12.58 -3.73 -0.79
CA ILE A 165 -12.22 -4.75 -1.78
C ILE A 165 -13.37 -5.77 -1.86
N PRO A 166 -13.97 -6.00 -3.04
CA PRO A 166 -15.03 -7.01 -3.19
C PRO A 166 -14.55 -8.42 -2.81
N LEU A 167 -15.41 -9.19 -2.16
CA LEU A 167 -15.06 -10.51 -1.58
C LEU A 167 -14.79 -11.59 -2.63
N ASP A 168 -15.28 -11.39 -3.86
CA ASP A 168 -15.14 -12.29 -5.01
C ASP A 168 -13.90 -12.00 -5.87
N THR A 169 -13.02 -11.10 -5.41
CA THR A 169 -11.79 -10.71 -6.13
C THR A 169 -10.75 -11.83 -6.15
N ALA A 170 -9.93 -11.83 -7.20
CA ALA A 170 -8.85 -12.80 -7.36
C ALA A 170 -7.72 -12.58 -6.32
N LYS A 171 -6.91 -13.63 -6.10
CA LYS A 171 -5.73 -13.58 -5.21
C LYS A 171 -4.66 -12.58 -5.65
N LYS A 172 -4.64 -12.23 -6.94
CA LYS A 172 -3.85 -11.16 -7.53
C LYS A 172 -4.81 -10.32 -8.36
N GLU A 173 -4.79 -9.01 -8.20
CA GLU A 173 -5.74 -8.14 -8.88
C GLU A 173 -5.21 -6.71 -9.01
N ILE A 174 -5.64 -6.03 -10.07
CA ILE A 174 -5.43 -4.61 -10.27
C ILE A 174 -6.76 -3.90 -10.03
N PHE A 175 -6.78 -3.07 -8.98
CA PHE A 175 -7.93 -2.26 -8.63
C PHE A 175 -7.81 -0.89 -9.27
N ARG A 176 -8.86 -0.48 -9.98
CA ARG A 176 -9.00 0.88 -10.50
C ARG A 176 -10.24 1.51 -9.91
N TYR A 177 -10.08 2.67 -9.28
CA TYR A 177 -11.17 3.45 -8.71
C TYR A 177 -10.83 4.93 -8.82
N ARG A 178 -11.84 5.79 -8.69
CA ARG A 178 -11.64 7.24 -8.78
C ARG A 178 -11.80 7.89 -7.43
N VAL A 179 -10.97 8.89 -7.15
CA VAL A 179 -11.11 9.76 -5.98
C VAL A 179 -11.13 11.22 -6.43
N ARG A 180 -11.79 12.06 -5.64
CA ARG A 180 -11.87 13.50 -5.91
C ARG A 180 -10.84 14.27 -5.10
N LEU A 181 -10.00 15.07 -5.79
CA LEU A 181 -9.09 16.01 -5.14
C LEU A 181 -9.87 17.16 -4.48
N PRO A 182 -9.37 17.77 -3.39
CA PRO A 182 -10.03 18.90 -2.77
C PRO A 182 -10.11 20.10 -3.74
N PRO A 183 -11.29 20.75 -3.88
CA PRO A 183 -11.49 21.82 -4.86
C PRO A 183 -10.76 23.13 -4.57
N TYR A 184 -10.11 23.25 -3.40
CA TYR A 184 -9.45 24.48 -2.94
C TYR A 184 -7.99 24.27 -2.55
N VAL A 185 -7.42 23.08 -2.80
CA VAL A 185 -6.03 22.77 -2.43
C VAL A 185 -5.15 22.81 -3.66
N THR A 186 -4.11 23.63 -3.61
CA THR A 186 -3.04 23.68 -4.61
C THR A 186 -1.70 23.40 -3.95
N CYS A 187 -0.77 22.89 -4.74
CA CYS A 187 0.56 22.56 -4.26
C CYS A 187 1.53 22.39 -5.43
N THR A 188 2.75 22.87 -5.25
CA THR A 188 3.88 22.57 -6.15
C THR A 188 4.36 21.13 -5.97
N GLN A 189 4.21 20.61 -4.76
CA GLN A 189 4.45 19.22 -4.40
C GLN A 189 3.47 18.82 -3.29
N CYS A 190 2.43 18.08 -3.66
CA CYS A 190 1.59 17.33 -2.74
C CYS A 190 2.16 15.92 -2.58
N VAL A 191 1.94 15.33 -1.42
CA VAL A 191 2.09 13.88 -1.24
C VAL A 191 0.71 13.25 -1.20
N LEU A 192 0.49 12.20 -1.97
CA LEU A 192 -0.66 11.30 -1.82
C LEU A 192 -0.22 10.08 -1.02
N GLN A 193 -0.96 9.73 0.02
CA GLN A 193 -0.73 8.56 0.86
C GLN A 193 -1.84 7.55 0.61
N TRP A 194 -1.50 6.46 -0.09
CA TRP A 194 -2.35 5.28 -0.16
C TRP A 194 -2.07 4.42 1.07
N THR A 195 -3.11 4.01 1.77
CA THR A 195 -3.03 3.05 2.87
C THR A 195 -3.94 1.86 2.59
N TYR A 196 -3.41 0.65 2.72
CA TYR A 196 -4.15 -0.59 2.64
C TYR A 196 -4.19 -1.26 4.02
N TYR A 197 -5.39 -1.44 4.55
CA TYR A 197 -5.64 -2.24 5.75
C TYR A 197 -6.15 -3.61 5.31
N THR A 198 -5.39 -4.67 5.60
CA THR A 198 -5.79 -6.03 5.20
C THR A 198 -7.01 -6.52 5.99
N GLY A 199 -7.80 -7.38 5.36
CA GLY A 199 -9.04 -7.94 5.93
C GLY A 199 -8.93 -9.39 6.39
N ASN A 200 -7.75 -9.99 6.35
CA ASN A 200 -7.55 -11.42 6.62
C ASN A 200 -7.11 -11.75 8.05
N MET A 201 -6.92 -10.73 8.90
CA MET A 201 -6.50 -10.92 10.30
C MET A 201 -7.68 -11.28 11.19
N TRP A 202 -7.48 -12.20 12.15
CA TRP A 202 -8.47 -12.50 13.19
C TRP A 202 -8.24 -11.59 14.39
N GLY A 203 -9.31 -10.97 14.91
CA GLY A 203 -9.20 -10.12 16.08
C GLY A 203 -10.54 -9.73 16.68
N ILE A 204 -10.47 -8.93 17.74
CA ILE A 204 -11.63 -8.43 18.47
C ILE A 204 -12.23 -7.23 17.71
N CYS A 205 -13.50 -7.33 17.37
CA CYS A 205 -14.30 -6.29 16.73
C CYS A 205 -14.74 -5.22 17.75
N PRO A 206 -15.21 -4.04 17.31
CA PRO A 206 -15.63 -2.95 18.22
C PRO A 206 -16.75 -3.33 19.21
N ASN A 207 -17.59 -4.29 18.86
CA ASN A 207 -18.67 -4.82 19.70
C ASN A 207 -18.19 -5.92 20.67
N GLY A 208 -16.89 -6.22 20.74
CA GLY A 208 -16.30 -7.25 21.59
C GLY A 208 -16.36 -8.68 21.05
N THR A 209 -16.99 -8.92 19.89
CA THR A 209 -16.96 -10.24 19.24
C THR A 209 -15.63 -10.47 18.52
N GLU A 210 -15.27 -11.72 18.22
CA GLU A 210 -14.11 -12.03 17.39
C GLU A 210 -14.52 -12.46 15.99
N ALA A 211 -13.84 -11.92 14.98
CA ALA A 211 -14.05 -12.30 13.58
C ALA A 211 -12.81 -12.03 12.72
N VAL A 212 -12.78 -12.63 11.52
CA VAL A 212 -11.84 -12.25 10.46
C VAL A 212 -12.15 -10.84 9.99
N GLY A 213 -11.12 -10.03 9.76
CA GLY A 213 -11.20 -8.61 9.38
C GLY A 213 -11.31 -7.66 10.56
N CYS A 214 -11.32 -8.17 11.80
CA CYS A 214 -11.36 -7.36 13.01
C CYS A 214 -9.99 -7.25 13.69
N GLY A 215 -9.86 -6.25 14.57
CA GLY A 215 -8.66 -6.00 15.34
C GLY A 215 -7.55 -5.34 14.53
N ARG A 216 -6.30 -5.71 14.85
CA ARG A 216 -5.08 -5.18 14.23
C ARG A 216 -4.92 -5.78 12.84
N SER A 217 -4.83 -4.94 11.81
CA SER A 217 -4.57 -5.34 10.42
C SER A 217 -3.09 -5.21 10.07
N GLU A 218 -2.63 -6.02 9.13
CA GLU A 218 -1.39 -5.67 8.43
C GLU A 218 -1.67 -4.41 7.60
N THR A 219 -0.72 -3.47 7.61
CA THR A 219 -0.89 -2.16 7.00
C THR A 219 0.17 -1.93 5.95
N PHE A 220 -0.24 -1.56 4.74
CA PHE A 220 0.67 -1.08 3.69
C PHE A 220 0.46 0.41 3.49
N ARG A 221 1.54 1.15 3.26
CA ARG A 221 1.45 2.57 2.89
C ARG A 221 2.39 2.90 1.76
N ASN A 222 1.93 3.65 0.77
CA ASN A 222 2.79 4.18 -0.27
C ASN A 222 2.56 5.68 -0.40
N CYS A 223 3.62 6.41 -0.76
CA CYS A 223 3.57 7.84 -1.01
C CYS A 223 3.88 8.12 -2.48
N ALA A 224 3.06 8.97 -3.12
CA ALA A 224 3.29 9.49 -4.47
C ALA A 224 3.37 11.01 -4.44
N ASP A 225 4.35 11.59 -5.12
CA ASP A 225 4.54 13.04 -5.19
C ASP A 225 3.84 13.60 -6.43
N VAL A 226 2.89 14.52 -6.27
CA VAL A 226 2.08 15.09 -7.37
C VAL A 226 2.01 16.61 -7.27
N SER A 227 1.53 17.31 -8.29
CA SER A 227 1.23 18.75 -8.20
C SER A 227 -0.23 19.04 -8.51
N VAL A 228 -0.80 20.05 -7.87
CA VAL A 228 -2.20 20.47 -8.10
C VAL A 228 -2.24 21.97 -8.38
N VAL A 229 -2.76 22.36 -9.54
CA VAL A 229 -2.84 23.76 -10.02
C VAL A 229 -4.29 24.23 -10.22
N THR A 230 -4.51 25.55 -10.22
CA THR A 230 -5.84 26.16 -10.34
C THR A 230 -6.42 26.19 -11.76
N SER A 231 -5.59 26.12 -12.80
CA SER A 231 -6.01 26.30 -14.19
C SER A 231 -5.47 25.19 -15.08
N THR A 232 -6.38 24.53 -15.79
CA THR A 232 -6.06 23.65 -16.92
C THR A 232 -5.33 24.38 -18.05
N GLY A 233 -5.25 25.71 -18.05
CA GLY A 233 -4.47 26.48 -19.02
C GLY A 233 -2.95 26.36 -18.88
N GLY A 234 -2.46 25.86 -17.73
CA GLY A 234 -1.05 25.51 -17.50
C GLY A 234 -0.75 24.01 -17.66
N LEU A 235 -1.77 23.18 -17.89
CA LEU A 235 -1.62 21.75 -18.17
C LEU A 235 -1.98 21.51 -19.64
N PRO A 236 -1.19 20.75 -20.42
CA PRO A 236 -1.62 20.36 -21.76
C PRO A 236 -3.02 19.73 -21.69
N PRO A 237 -3.89 19.90 -22.71
CA PRO A 237 -5.22 19.28 -22.70
C PRO A 237 -5.16 17.78 -22.41
N ALA A 238 -6.17 17.20 -21.77
CA ALA A 238 -6.18 15.77 -21.42
C ALA A 238 -6.04 14.83 -22.63
N PHE A 239 -6.45 15.27 -23.83
CA PHE A 239 -6.25 14.55 -25.09
C PHE A 239 -4.83 14.67 -25.67
N ALA A 240 -4.03 15.60 -25.15
CA ALA A 240 -2.61 15.73 -25.43
C ALA A 240 -1.79 14.88 -24.44
N GLY A 241 -2.29 13.69 -24.09
CA GLY A 241 -1.63 12.76 -23.16
C GLY A 241 -0.18 12.43 -23.57
N ASP A 242 0.15 12.53 -24.86
CA ASP A 242 1.51 12.39 -25.38
C ASP A 242 2.43 13.61 -25.13
N LEU A 243 1.87 14.79 -24.82
CA LEU A 243 2.62 16.02 -24.48
C LEU A 243 2.67 16.30 -22.97
N ARG A 244 1.82 15.65 -22.17
CA ARG A 244 2.02 15.55 -20.72
C ARG A 244 3.07 14.47 -20.50
N ILE A 245 4.33 14.88 -20.46
CA ILE A 245 5.42 13.97 -20.13
C ILE A 245 5.37 13.70 -18.61
N ASP A 246 4.32 13.02 -18.15
CA ASP A 246 4.24 12.44 -16.80
C ASP A 246 5.22 11.26 -16.66
N TYR A 247 5.90 10.89 -17.75
CA TYR A 247 6.85 9.78 -17.83
C TYR A 247 8.06 10.08 -18.74
N PRO A 248 8.96 11.01 -18.38
CA PRO A 248 10.01 11.53 -19.28
C PRO A 248 11.06 10.53 -19.74
N PHE A 249 11.11 9.35 -19.13
CA PHE A 249 12.12 8.34 -19.37
C PHE A 249 11.50 6.95 -19.64
N LEU A 250 10.19 6.88 -19.83
CA LEU A 250 9.50 5.63 -20.08
C LEU A 250 9.82 5.14 -21.49
N LEU A 251 10.25 3.89 -21.58
CA LEU A 251 10.41 3.23 -22.86
C LEU A 251 9.02 2.96 -23.43
N TYR A 252 8.85 3.22 -24.72
CA TYR A 252 7.62 2.90 -25.43
C TYR A 252 7.92 1.80 -26.43
N TYR A 253 7.00 0.85 -26.56
CA TYR A 253 7.06 -0.18 -27.58
C TYR A 253 5.88 -0.04 -28.53
N ARG A 254 6.08 -0.49 -29.76
CA ARG A 254 5.09 -0.46 -30.82
C ARG A 254 4.90 -1.87 -31.37
N ASP A 255 3.66 -2.31 -31.46
CA ASP A 255 3.36 -3.57 -32.12
C ASP A 255 3.58 -3.41 -33.63
N ILE A 256 4.33 -4.34 -34.24
CA ILE A 256 4.60 -4.37 -35.69
C ILE A 256 3.30 -4.55 -36.48
N GLN A 257 2.31 -5.26 -35.93
CA GLN A 257 1.01 -5.51 -36.56
C GLN A 257 0.02 -4.35 -36.36
N MET A 258 0.26 -3.48 -35.38
CA MET A 258 -0.57 -2.31 -35.10
C MET A 258 0.30 -1.04 -34.94
N PRO A 259 0.90 -0.55 -36.04
CA PRO A 259 1.92 0.51 -35.99
C PRO A 259 1.39 1.89 -35.57
N GLN A 260 0.08 2.05 -35.41
CA GLN A 260 -0.52 3.27 -34.86
C GLN A 260 -0.63 3.23 -33.32
N ASN A 261 -0.43 2.05 -32.71
CA ASN A 261 -0.55 1.89 -31.27
C ASN A 261 0.84 1.86 -30.64
N VAL A 262 1.15 2.89 -29.86
CA VAL A 262 2.37 3.00 -29.06
C VAL A 262 1.97 2.79 -27.60
N TYR A 263 2.64 1.87 -26.92
CA TYR A 263 2.34 1.51 -25.54
C TYR A 263 3.50 1.84 -24.61
N PRO A 264 3.23 2.41 -23.42
CA PRO A 264 4.25 2.55 -22.38
C PRO A 264 4.71 1.18 -21.86
N LEU A 265 6.02 0.98 -21.74
CA LEU A 265 6.59 -0.21 -21.11
C LEU A 265 6.57 -0.04 -19.58
N VAL A 266 5.51 -0.49 -18.94
CA VAL A 266 5.43 -0.58 -17.48
C VAL A 266 5.86 -1.97 -17.05
N VAL A 267 6.90 -2.05 -16.20
CA VAL A 267 7.34 -3.33 -15.62
C VAL A 267 6.37 -3.71 -14.50
N ARG A 268 5.46 -4.65 -14.73
CA ARG A 268 4.55 -5.18 -13.70
C ARG A 268 5.14 -6.43 -13.05
#